data_AF-A0A3L6TSL4-F1
#
_entry.id   AF-A0A3L6TSL4-F1
#
_cell.length_a   1.000
_cell.length_b   1.000
_cell.length_c   1.000
_cell.angle_alpha   90.00
_cell.angle_beta   90.00
_cell.angle_gamma   90.00
#
_symmetry.space_group_name_H-M   'P 1'
#
loop_
_entity.id
_entity.type
_entity.pdbx_description
1 polymer ?
#
loop_
_entity_poly.entity_id
_entity_poly.type
_entity_poly.pdbx_seq_one_letter_code
_entity_poly.pdbx_strand_id
1 'polypeptide(L)'
;MAAGLPHPHHVLLVLVLLPSLLRPGAVEMAPTPAAAAGSGDEGDSALLGLLLRVQSEALRALGPDGFDPKLYVDLPLAADERAAAAALPGQGQAPPSRAELESYLARYFGAVGSDLVAADPLDFEAEPRGFLPRVESSEARAWALEVHAIWKELARQVAPGVVARPDRHTLLPLPGGVVVPGSRFREVYYWDSYWVVRGLLVSKMYDTAKHIVLNLVSMVEKYGFVLNGARSYYTNRSQPPLLSSMVLEVYRATGDVEFVKGAFRFLLKEHSFWTSEIHKVTIRDNHGQDEELASKINSIADKEKLYHQIASTAESGWDFSSRWMRNSTDMTTLATTYIIPVDLNTFIFKMEQDIAAFAKIIGDNATSEKFLEASKARHIAIDSILWNSEMEQWLDYWLPTDGDSQQGVYQWKSDSQNRKIFASNFFPLWLNAYHSESAKFADTAKSERVMASLQKSGLLCAAGIATSLTNTSQQWDFPNGWAPVQHLIAEGLLHSGSEEAIKLAEDIATRWLRTNYAAYKATGAMHEKYDVEACGKSGGGGEYKPQTGFGWSNGVVLSFLEEFGWPKHKEIDCSRQGEVGLA
;
A
#
# COMPACT_ATOMS: atom_id res chain seq x y z
N MET A 1 -0.59 1.12 64.23
CA MET A 1 -1.99 1.52 63.98
C MET A 1 -1.96 2.45 62.79
N ALA A 2 -2.43 1.96 61.66
CA ALA A 2 -2.42 2.64 60.38
C ALA A 2 -3.75 3.38 60.16
N ALA A 3 -3.66 4.62 59.69
CA ALA A 3 -4.69 5.35 58.96
C ALA A 3 -3.96 5.88 57.72
N GLY A 4 -4.39 5.72 56.47
CA GLY A 4 -5.74 5.62 55.94
C GLY A 4 -5.88 6.76 54.93
N LEU A 5 -5.29 6.61 53.75
CA LEU A 5 -5.45 7.54 52.61
C LEU A 5 -6.26 6.84 51.50
N PRO A 6 -7.18 7.54 50.82
CA PRO A 6 -8.14 6.93 49.91
C PRO A 6 -7.53 6.59 48.54
N HIS A 7 -7.88 5.41 48.03
CA HIS A 7 -7.58 4.93 46.69
C HIS A 7 -8.31 5.75 45.60
N PRO A 8 -7.70 5.95 44.41
CA PRO A 8 -8.39 6.50 43.26
C PRO A 8 -9.33 5.46 42.64
N HIS A 9 -10.48 5.94 42.19
CA HIS A 9 -11.59 5.19 41.61
C HIS A 9 -11.17 4.38 40.38
N HIS A 10 -11.35 3.06 40.44
CA HIS A 10 -11.41 2.20 39.26
C HIS A 10 -12.66 2.54 38.44
N VAL A 11 -12.47 3.16 37.28
CA VAL A 11 -13.51 3.27 36.25
C VAL A 11 -13.61 1.92 35.55
N LEU A 12 -14.61 1.14 35.93
CA LEU A 12 -15.00 -0.10 35.28
C LEU A 12 -15.69 0.24 33.95
N LEU A 13 -14.96 0.22 32.84
CA LEU A 13 -15.54 0.40 31.51
C LEU A 13 -16.15 -0.95 31.06
N VAL A 14 -17.44 -1.14 31.34
CA VAL A 14 -18.21 -2.27 30.79
C VAL A 14 -18.69 -1.87 29.39
N LEU A 15 -17.99 -2.33 28.35
CA LEU A 15 -18.52 -2.32 26.99
C LEU A 15 -19.55 -3.45 26.86
N VAL A 16 -20.80 -3.14 27.22
CA VAL A 16 -21.95 -3.99 26.92
C VAL A 16 -22.32 -3.80 25.45
N LEU A 17 -22.07 -4.81 24.63
CA LEU A 17 -22.79 -5.00 23.37
C LEU A 17 -24.24 -5.38 23.69
N LEU A 18 -25.14 -4.39 23.74
CA LEU A 18 -26.58 -4.60 23.83
C LEU A 18 -27.20 -4.46 22.43
N PRO A 19 -27.96 -5.46 21.96
CA PRO A 19 -28.70 -5.38 20.70
C PRO A 19 -29.88 -4.42 20.89
N SER A 20 -29.94 -3.37 20.09
CA SER A 20 -31.04 -2.39 20.12
C SER A 20 -32.27 -2.97 19.42
N LEU A 21 -33.18 -3.58 20.19
CA LEU A 21 -34.56 -3.86 19.81
C LEU A 21 -35.44 -2.65 20.15
N LEU A 22 -35.69 -1.77 19.18
CA LEU A 22 -36.85 -0.85 19.18
C LEU A 22 -37.27 -0.56 17.72
N ARG A 23 -38.39 -1.16 17.28
CA ARG A 23 -39.23 -0.67 16.16
C ARG A 23 -39.96 0.60 16.65
N PRO A 24 -40.18 1.65 15.83
CA PRO A 24 -41.24 1.62 14.80
C PRO A 24 -40.95 2.42 13.51
N GLY A 25 -41.71 2.11 12.45
CA GLY A 25 -41.81 2.93 11.25
C GLY A 25 -41.30 2.23 9.99
N ALA A 26 -42.19 1.48 9.33
CA ALA A 26 -41.92 0.85 8.05
C ALA A 26 -41.66 1.91 6.98
N VAL A 27 -40.44 1.92 6.44
CA VAL A 27 -40.17 2.30 5.06
C VAL A 27 -39.62 1.03 4.42
N GLU A 28 -40.41 0.41 3.55
CA GLU A 28 -40.01 -0.76 2.77
C GLU A 28 -38.78 -0.39 1.92
N MET A 29 -37.60 -0.85 2.34
CA MET A 29 -36.49 -1.06 1.42
C MET A 29 -36.60 -2.49 0.90
N ALA A 30 -36.72 -2.60 -0.42
CA ALA A 30 -36.80 -3.85 -1.17
C ALA A 30 -35.68 -4.83 -0.76
N PRO A 31 -35.96 -6.14 -0.77
CA PRO A 31 -34.98 -7.14 -0.37
C PRO A 31 -33.73 -7.04 -1.24
N THR A 32 -32.58 -6.96 -0.58
CA THR A 32 -31.25 -7.16 -1.16
C THR A 32 -31.28 -8.44 -1.99
N PRO A 33 -31.01 -8.39 -3.31
CA PRO A 33 -30.79 -9.62 -4.04
C PRO A 33 -29.53 -10.26 -3.47
N ALA A 34 -29.64 -11.56 -3.13
CA ALA A 34 -28.50 -12.42 -2.90
C ALA A 34 -27.40 -12.08 -3.90
N ALA A 35 -26.18 -11.90 -3.41
CA ALA A 35 -25.00 -11.68 -4.24
C ALA A 35 -25.04 -12.69 -5.40
N ALA A 36 -25.34 -12.20 -6.60
CA ALA A 36 -25.24 -12.99 -7.79
C ALA A 36 -23.75 -13.34 -7.90
N ALA A 37 -23.41 -14.57 -7.54
CA ALA A 37 -22.19 -15.22 -8.01
C ALA A 37 -22.22 -15.06 -9.53
N GLY A 38 -21.47 -14.09 -10.02
CA GLY A 38 -21.38 -13.80 -11.44
C GLY A 38 -20.86 -15.05 -12.12
N SER A 39 -21.47 -15.40 -13.25
CA SER A 39 -21.09 -16.48 -14.17
C SER A 39 -19.68 -16.31 -14.80
N GLY A 40 -18.80 -15.49 -14.20
CA GLY A 40 -17.39 -15.32 -14.55
C GLY A 40 -16.43 -16.12 -13.68
N ASP A 41 -16.89 -16.74 -12.58
CA ASP A 41 -16.00 -17.42 -11.61
C ASP A 41 -15.39 -18.73 -12.17
N GLU A 42 -16.07 -19.42 -13.10
CA GLU A 42 -15.55 -20.68 -13.69
C GLU A 42 -14.43 -20.44 -14.71
N GLY A 43 -14.51 -19.38 -15.51
CA GLY A 43 -13.52 -19.06 -16.55
C GLY A 43 -12.21 -18.52 -15.97
N ASP A 44 -12.30 -17.60 -15.01
CA ASP A 44 -11.13 -17.03 -14.33
C ASP A 44 -10.38 -18.10 -13.53
N SER A 45 -11.12 -19.03 -12.91
CA SER A 45 -10.54 -20.17 -12.20
C SER A 45 -9.83 -21.15 -13.13
N ALA A 46 -10.34 -21.38 -14.34
CA ALA A 46 -9.73 -22.30 -15.30
C ALA A 46 -8.41 -21.77 -15.85
N LEU A 47 -8.37 -20.50 -16.29
CA LEU A 47 -7.14 -19.87 -16.77
C LEU A 47 -6.08 -19.83 -15.67
N LEU A 48 -6.43 -19.38 -14.46
CA LEU A 48 -5.47 -19.32 -13.36
C LEU A 48 -4.90 -20.71 -13.03
N GLY A 49 -5.74 -21.75 -13.00
CA GLY A 49 -5.30 -23.13 -12.80
C GLY A 49 -4.38 -23.64 -13.93
N LEU A 50 -4.59 -23.23 -15.19
CA LEU A 50 -3.65 -23.50 -16.28
C LEU A 50 -2.33 -22.78 -16.06
N LEU A 51 -2.35 -21.48 -15.79
CA LEU A 51 -1.13 -20.67 -15.64
C LEU A 51 -0.26 -21.13 -14.48
N LEU A 52 -0.85 -21.60 -13.38
CA LEU A 52 -0.12 -22.18 -12.25
C LEU A 52 0.59 -23.49 -12.62
N ARG A 53 -0.05 -24.35 -13.41
CA ARG A 53 0.61 -25.56 -13.95
C ARG A 53 1.73 -25.20 -14.93
N VAL A 54 1.52 -24.20 -15.79
CA VAL A 54 2.56 -23.69 -16.70
C VAL A 54 3.74 -23.13 -15.90
N GLN A 55 3.47 -22.37 -14.84
CA GLN A 55 4.47 -21.84 -13.92
C GLN A 55 5.28 -22.96 -13.27
N SER A 56 4.62 -24.00 -12.76
CA SER A 56 5.28 -25.16 -12.14
C SER A 56 6.20 -25.90 -13.12
N GLU A 57 5.72 -26.18 -14.34
CA GLU A 57 6.54 -26.83 -15.37
C GLU A 57 7.71 -25.95 -15.83
N ALA A 58 7.52 -24.63 -15.86
CA ALA A 58 8.60 -23.69 -16.16
C ALA A 58 9.69 -23.68 -15.07
N LEU A 59 9.31 -23.72 -13.79
CA LEU A 59 10.26 -23.85 -12.69
C LEU A 59 11.06 -25.15 -12.79
N ARG A 60 10.39 -26.27 -13.10
CA ARG A 60 11.04 -27.58 -13.30
C ARG A 60 12.02 -27.57 -14.49
N ALA A 61 11.70 -26.85 -15.56
CA ALA A 61 12.51 -26.79 -16.78
C ALA A 61 13.72 -25.83 -16.68
N LEU A 62 13.54 -24.69 -16.02
CA LEU A 62 14.52 -23.60 -16.00
C LEU A 62 15.35 -23.55 -14.71
N GLY A 63 14.86 -24.16 -13.64
CA GLY A 63 15.41 -24.00 -12.29
C GLY A 63 15.09 -22.61 -11.69
N PRO A 64 15.41 -22.42 -10.40
CA PRO A 64 15.03 -21.21 -9.66
C PRO A 64 15.71 -19.94 -10.17
N ASP A 65 16.97 -20.01 -10.63
CA ASP A 65 17.73 -18.83 -11.05
C ASP A 65 17.29 -18.25 -12.41
N GLY A 66 16.60 -19.05 -13.23
CA GLY A 66 16.15 -18.69 -14.58
C GLY A 66 14.65 -18.38 -14.68
N PHE A 67 13.97 -18.26 -13.54
CA PHE A 67 12.51 -18.28 -13.45
C PHE A 67 12.00 -17.04 -12.70
N ASP A 68 11.06 -16.30 -13.32
CA ASP A 68 10.23 -15.33 -12.61
C ASP A 68 8.77 -15.79 -12.69
N PRO A 69 8.16 -16.18 -11.56
CA PRO A 69 6.81 -16.72 -11.51
C PRO A 69 5.74 -15.75 -12.00
N LYS A 70 5.94 -14.43 -11.84
CA LYS A 70 4.98 -13.42 -12.31
C LYS A 70 4.87 -13.38 -13.83
N LEU A 71 5.96 -13.68 -14.55
CA LEU A 71 5.92 -13.74 -16.00
C LEU A 71 4.93 -14.79 -16.51
N TYR A 72 4.74 -15.88 -15.77
CA TYR A 72 3.87 -16.98 -16.18
C TYR A 72 2.40 -16.75 -15.79
N VAL A 73 2.12 -16.15 -14.63
CA VAL A 73 0.74 -15.83 -14.23
C VAL A 73 0.17 -14.59 -14.94
N ASP A 74 1.02 -13.85 -15.66
CA ASP A 74 0.63 -12.71 -16.50
C ASP A 74 0.42 -13.08 -17.98
N LEU A 75 0.61 -14.35 -18.37
CA LEU A 75 0.49 -14.77 -19.77
C LEU A 75 -0.97 -14.66 -20.25
N PRO A 76 -1.25 -13.86 -21.29
CA PRO A 76 -2.56 -13.86 -21.92
C PRO A 76 -2.70 -15.10 -22.82
N LEU A 77 -3.87 -15.72 -22.79
CA LEU A 77 -4.15 -16.91 -23.59
C LEU A 77 -4.47 -16.53 -25.04
N ALA A 78 -3.69 -17.03 -26.00
CA ALA A 78 -3.93 -16.80 -27.43
C ALA A 78 -4.90 -17.84 -28.03
N ALA A 79 -5.00 -19.01 -27.41
CA ALA A 79 -5.77 -20.16 -27.89
C ALA A 79 -7.00 -20.46 -27.01
N ASP A 80 -7.61 -21.63 -27.22
CA ASP A 80 -8.61 -22.20 -26.30
C ASP A 80 -7.92 -22.77 -25.05
N GLU A 81 -8.51 -22.57 -23.87
CA GLU A 81 -7.89 -22.94 -22.59
C GLU A 81 -7.70 -24.45 -22.48
N ARG A 82 -8.72 -25.23 -22.87
CA ARG A 82 -8.66 -26.70 -22.78
C ARG A 82 -7.63 -27.26 -23.74
N ALA A 83 -7.52 -26.68 -24.93
CA ALA A 83 -6.49 -27.06 -25.91
C ALA A 83 -5.08 -26.78 -25.38
N ALA A 84 -4.86 -25.62 -24.76
CA ALA A 84 -3.59 -25.28 -24.13
C ALA A 84 -3.28 -26.23 -22.96
N ALA A 85 -4.25 -26.45 -22.06
CA ALA A 85 -4.13 -27.35 -20.93
C ALA A 85 -3.79 -28.79 -21.34
N ALA A 86 -4.39 -29.31 -22.41
CA ALA A 86 -4.10 -30.65 -22.91
C ALA A 86 -2.70 -30.77 -23.56
N ALA A 87 -2.12 -29.65 -24.00
CA ALA A 87 -0.84 -29.61 -24.72
C ALA A 87 0.35 -29.23 -23.84
N LEU A 88 0.15 -28.93 -22.56
CA LEU A 88 1.21 -28.57 -21.62
C LEU A 88 2.22 -29.74 -21.50
N PRO A 89 3.51 -29.54 -21.81
CA PRO A 89 4.52 -30.58 -21.68
C PRO A 89 4.86 -30.85 -20.20
N GLY A 90 5.41 -32.03 -19.89
CA GLY A 90 5.90 -32.38 -18.55
C GLY A 90 4.87 -33.00 -17.58
N GLN A 91 3.59 -33.04 -17.95
CA GLN A 91 2.46 -33.53 -17.14
C GLN A 91 2.68 -34.93 -16.52
N GLY A 92 3.21 -34.98 -15.29
CA GLY A 92 3.48 -36.23 -14.58
C GLY A 92 4.63 -37.07 -15.15
N GLN A 93 5.49 -36.48 -16.00
CA GLN A 93 6.65 -37.12 -16.60
C GLN A 93 7.94 -36.37 -16.23
N ALA A 94 9.05 -36.64 -16.91
CA ALA A 94 10.29 -35.87 -16.77
C ALA A 94 10.02 -34.37 -17.04
N PRO A 95 10.78 -33.44 -16.41
CA PRO A 95 10.66 -32.02 -16.68
C PRO A 95 10.77 -31.73 -18.19
N PRO A 96 9.97 -30.80 -18.73
CA PRO A 96 10.07 -30.45 -20.13
C PRO A 96 11.41 -29.78 -20.41
N SER A 97 11.96 -29.99 -21.60
CA SER A 97 13.12 -29.22 -22.04
C SER A 97 12.73 -27.76 -22.26
N ARG A 98 13.71 -26.86 -22.14
CA ARG A 98 13.51 -25.42 -22.41
C ARG A 98 12.89 -25.16 -23.79
N ALA A 99 13.33 -25.89 -24.82
CA ALA A 99 12.82 -25.74 -26.17
C ALA A 99 11.36 -26.19 -26.32
N GLU A 100 10.95 -27.26 -25.62
CA GLU A 100 9.56 -27.72 -25.60
C GLU A 100 8.66 -26.69 -24.92
N LEU A 101 9.10 -26.13 -23.78
CA LEU A 101 8.37 -25.09 -23.07
C LEU A 101 8.25 -23.82 -23.93
N GLU A 102 9.33 -23.33 -24.53
CA GLU A 102 9.32 -22.14 -25.38
C GLU A 102 8.39 -22.32 -26.60
N SER A 103 8.41 -23.49 -27.23
CA SER A 103 7.51 -23.84 -28.34
C SER A 103 6.05 -23.89 -27.92
N TYR A 104 5.75 -24.47 -26.75
CA TYR A 104 4.42 -24.48 -26.16
C TYR A 104 3.91 -23.06 -25.88
N LEU A 105 4.73 -22.24 -25.22
CA LEU A 105 4.38 -20.85 -24.88
C LEU A 105 4.09 -20.03 -26.15
N ALA A 106 4.96 -20.12 -27.15
CA ALA A 106 4.79 -19.40 -28.42
C ALA A 106 3.52 -19.80 -29.19
N ARG A 107 3.02 -21.02 -28.98
CA ARG A 107 1.83 -21.54 -29.67
C ARG A 107 0.52 -21.17 -28.98
N TYR A 108 0.48 -21.18 -27.65
CA TYR A 108 -0.76 -21.10 -26.89
C TYR A 108 -0.97 -19.77 -26.15
N PHE A 109 0.08 -18.97 -25.96
CA PHE A 109 0.03 -17.71 -25.22
C PHE A 109 0.49 -16.52 -26.05
N GLY A 110 -0.02 -15.34 -25.71
CA GLY A 110 0.49 -14.06 -26.20
C GLY A 110 1.70 -13.60 -25.40
N ALA A 111 2.33 -12.52 -25.86
CA ALA A 111 3.46 -11.93 -25.15
C ALA A 111 3.03 -11.40 -23.78
N VAL A 112 3.86 -11.64 -22.75
CA VAL A 112 3.63 -11.10 -21.41
C VAL A 112 3.53 -9.57 -21.48
N GLY A 113 2.48 -9.00 -20.88
CA GLY A 113 2.22 -7.55 -20.91
C GLY A 113 1.52 -7.03 -22.16
N SER A 114 1.18 -7.88 -23.13
CA SER A 114 0.39 -7.47 -24.31
C SER A 114 -1.08 -7.15 -23.99
N ASP A 115 -1.51 -7.42 -22.76
CA ASP A 115 -2.78 -7.03 -22.18
C ASP A 115 -2.82 -5.56 -21.72
N LEU A 116 -1.67 -4.87 -21.70
CA LEU A 116 -1.56 -3.42 -21.58
C LEU A 116 -0.93 -2.82 -22.84
N VAL A 117 -1.47 -1.68 -23.27
CA VAL A 117 -0.88 -0.88 -24.36
C VAL A 117 -0.39 0.46 -23.82
N ALA A 118 0.64 1.02 -24.44
CA ALA A 118 1.07 2.39 -24.15
C ALA A 118 -0.09 3.37 -24.42
N ALA A 119 -0.26 4.34 -23.53
CA ALA A 119 -1.27 5.38 -23.68
C ALA A 119 -0.61 6.74 -23.48
N ASP A 120 -0.96 7.70 -24.33
CA ASP A 120 -0.61 9.09 -24.11
C ASP A 120 -1.59 9.68 -23.07
N PRO A 121 -1.11 10.19 -21.93
CA PRO A 121 -1.99 10.83 -20.96
C PRO A 121 -2.67 12.06 -21.58
N LEU A 122 -3.96 12.25 -21.28
CA LEU A 122 -4.81 13.23 -21.95
C LEU A 122 -4.38 14.69 -21.74
N ASP A 123 -3.80 14.96 -20.58
CA ASP A 123 -3.48 16.28 -20.04
C ASP A 123 -1.97 16.45 -19.78
N PHE A 124 -1.13 15.64 -20.42
CA PHE A 124 0.32 15.78 -20.32
C PHE A 124 0.82 16.99 -21.11
N GLU A 125 1.49 17.91 -20.43
CA GLU A 125 2.24 19.01 -21.03
C GLU A 125 3.72 18.88 -20.65
N ALA A 126 4.64 18.96 -21.61
CA ALA A 126 6.07 18.76 -21.33
C ALA A 126 6.66 19.74 -20.29
N GLU A 127 6.11 20.97 -20.25
CA GLU A 127 6.45 21.99 -19.26
C GLU A 127 5.15 22.58 -18.70
N PRO A 128 4.51 21.94 -17.70
CA PRO A 128 3.20 22.37 -17.23
C PRO A 128 3.24 23.76 -16.61
N ARG A 129 2.24 24.58 -16.90
CA ARG A 129 2.16 25.93 -16.31
C ARG A 129 2.02 25.85 -14.79
N GLY A 130 2.87 26.60 -14.08
CA GLY A 130 2.86 26.61 -12.61
C GLY A 130 3.40 25.32 -11.98
N PHE A 131 4.16 24.53 -12.75
CA PHE A 131 4.90 23.38 -12.23
C PHE A 131 6.06 23.86 -11.33
N LEU A 132 6.02 23.43 -10.06
CA LEU A 132 7.08 23.62 -9.07
C LEU A 132 7.58 25.08 -8.96
N PRO A 133 6.73 26.04 -8.58
CA PRO A 133 7.12 27.46 -8.55
C PRO A 133 8.19 27.77 -7.48
N ARG A 134 8.31 26.94 -6.44
CA ARG A 134 9.31 27.08 -5.36
C ARG A 134 10.66 26.42 -5.65
N VAL A 135 10.81 25.78 -6.82
CA VAL A 135 12.06 25.15 -7.27
C VAL A 135 12.81 26.14 -8.16
N GLU A 136 13.73 26.89 -7.55
CA GLU A 136 14.53 27.93 -8.19
C GLU A 136 15.84 27.41 -8.79
N SER A 137 16.39 26.32 -8.23
CA SER A 137 17.59 25.68 -8.79
C SER A 137 17.29 25.12 -10.18
N SER A 138 18.05 25.56 -11.18
CA SER A 138 17.90 25.10 -12.56
C SER A 138 18.18 23.61 -12.72
N GLU A 139 19.13 23.07 -11.95
CA GLU A 139 19.47 21.65 -11.96
C GLU A 139 18.33 20.80 -11.37
N ALA A 140 17.82 21.19 -10.20
CA ALA A 140 16.68 20.51 -9.58
C ALA A 140 15.43 20.59 -10.45
N ARG A 141 15.18 21.74 -11.09
CA ARG A 141 14.05 21.94 -12.00
C ARG A 141 14.15 21.09 -13.26
N ALA A 142 15.34 21.00 -13.85
CA ALA A 142 15.57 20.14 -15.02
C ALA A 142 15.31 18.67 -14.68
N TRP A 143 15.86 18.17 -13.57
CA TRP A 143 15.60 16.81 -13.10
C TRP A 143 14.11 16.58 -12.81
N ALA A 144 13.42 17.55 -12.21
CA ALA A 144 11.99 17.41 -11.95
C ALA A 144 11.15 17.27 -13.23
N LEU A 145 11.54 17.95 -14.32
CA LEU A 145 10.91 17.80 -15.64
C LEU A 145 11.22 16.42 -16.26
N GLU A 146 12.43 15.89 -16.04
CA GLU A 146 12.78 14.52 -16.44
C GLU A 146 11.91 13.50 -15.68
N VAL A 147 11.75 13.65 -14.36
CA VAL A 147 10.86 12.79 -13.55
C VAL A 147 9.40 12.92 -13.98
N HIS A 148 8.94 14.14 -14.28
CA HIS A 148 7.60 14.39 -14.82
C HIS A 148 7.38 13.67 -16.16
N ALA A 149 8.37 13.68 -17.05
CA ALA A 149 8.26 13.01 -18.35
C ALA A 149 8.07 11.49 -18.23
N ILE A 150 8.52 10.87 -17.14
CA ILE A 150 8.33 9.44 -16.87
C ILE A 150 6.83 9.08 -16.77
N TRP A 151 5.93 10.00 -16.43
CA TRP A 151 4.49 9.70 -16.43
C TRP A 151 4.00 9.22 -17.79
N LYS A 152 4.55 9.77 -18.89
CA LYS A 152 4.25 9.31 -20.25
C LYS A 152 4.74 7.88 -20.48
N GLU A 153 5.88 7.52 -19.92
CA GLU A 153 6.45 6.17 -20.03
C GLU A 153 5.70 5.13 -19.19
N LEU A 154 5.05 5.53 -18.09
CA LEU A 154 4.30 4.64 -17.20
C LEU A 154 2.80 4.59 -17.51
N ALA A 155 2.30 5.53 -18.31
CA ALA A 155 0.90 5.58 -18.72
C ALA A 155 0.55 4.43 -19.68
N ARG A 156 -0.49 3.70 -19.33
CA ARG A 156 -0.99 2.55 -20.07
C ARG A 156 -2.50 2.62 -20.20
N GLN A 157 -3.03 1.79 -21.09
CA GLN A 157 -4.45 1.48 -21.17
C GLN A 157 -4.61 -0.03 -21.27
N VAL A 158 -5.69 -0.55 -20.70
CA VAL A 158 -6.05 -1.96 -20.87
C VAL A 158 -6.32 -2.24 -22.35
N ALA A 159 -5.68 -3.27 -22.90
CA ALA A 159 -5.82 -3.61 -24.31
C ALA A 159 -7.28 -4.00 -24.64
N PRO A 160 -7.81 -3.66 -25.82
CA PRO A 160 -9.19 -4.00 -26.19
C PRO A 160 -9.52 -5.50 -26.09
N GLY A 161 -8.52 -6.37 -26.30
CA GLY A 161 -8.66 -7.83 -26.16
C GLY A 161 -9.08 -8.28 -24.76
N VAL A 162 -8.64 -7.58 -23.71
CA VAL A 162 -9.00 -7.87 -22.32
C VAL A 162 -10.48 -7.64 -22.08
N VAL A 163 -11.03 -6.56 -22.65
CA VAL A 163 -12.48 -6.26 -22.54
C VAL A 163 -13.29 -7.24 -23.39
N ALA A 164 -12.81 -7.58 -24.58
CA ALA A 164 -13.51 -8.46 -25.51
C ALA A 164 -13.55 -9.93 -25.04
N ARG A 165 -12.49 -10.39 -24.37
CA ARG A 165 -12.28 -11.79 -23.95
C ARG A 165 -11.62 -11.88 -22.57
N PRO A 166 -12.27 -11.39 -21.50
CA PRO A 166 -11.68 -11.37 -20.16
C PRO A 166 -11.26 -12.77 -19.67
N ASP A 167 -11.93 -13.83 -20.14
CA ASP A 167 -11.61 -15.25 -19.89
C ASP A 167 -10.19 -15.68 -20.32
N ARG A 168 -9.51 -14.85 -21.11
CA ARG A 168 -8.16 -15.11 -21.64
C ARG A 168 -7.06 -14.31 -20.94
N HIS A 169 -7.41 -13.47 -19.98
CA HIS A 169 -6.47 -12.56 -19.36
C HIS A 169 -6.60 -12.63 -17.84
N THR A 170 -5.47 -12.60 -17.14
CA THR A 170 -5.49 -12.32 -15.70
C THR A 170 -5.66 -10.83 -15.43
N LEU A 171 -5.25 -9.94 -16.34
CA LEU A 171 -5.51 -8.51 -16.22
C LEU A 171 -7.01 -8.23 -16.28
N LEU A 172 -7.49 -7.44 -15.32
CA LEU A 172 -8.90 -7.08 -15.24
C LEU A 172 -9.20 -5.86 -16.13
N PRO A 173 -10.40 -5.81 -16.74
CA PRO A 173 -10.82 -4.64 -17.50
C PRO A 173 -10.98 -3.43 -16.57
N LEU A 174 -10.46 -2.27 -17.00
CA LEU A 174 -10.56 -1.00 -16.29
C LEU A 174 -11.17 0.07 -17.21
N PRO A 175 -12.00 0.98 -16.69
CA PRO A 175 -12.75 1.94 -17.51
C PRO A 175 -11.88 3.05 -18.14
N GLY A 176 -10.72 3.38 -17.56
CA GLY A 176 -9.87 4.47 -18.02
C GLY A 176 -8.39 4.10 -18.16
N GLY A 177 -7.59 5.09 -18.56
CA GLY A 177 -6.14 4.99 -18.56
C GLY A 177 -5.58 4.76 -17.16
N VAL A 178 -4.41 4.14 -17.09
CA VAL A 178 -3.73 3.78 -15.83
C VAL A 178 -2.29 4.27 -15.85
N VAL A 179 -1.68 4.36 -14.66
CA VAL A 179 -0.24 4.50 -14.52
C VAL A 179 0.24 3.30 -13.71
N VAL A 180 1.14 2.51 -14.30
CA VAL A 180 1.71 1.34 -13.61
C VAL A 180 2.92 1.76 -12.77
N PRO A 181 3.30 1.03 -11.71
CA PRO A 181 4.50 1.37 -10.94
C PRO A 181 5.77 1.34 -11.77
N GLY A 182 5.97 0.32 -12.61
CA GLY A 182 7.10 0.20 -13.53
C GLY A 182 7.64 -1.22 -13.69
N SER A 183 8.36 -1.45 -14.79
CA SER A 183 9.09 -2.70 -15.09
C SER A 183 8.25 -3.99 -14.97
N ARG A 184 8.42 -4.78 -13.89
CA ARG A 184 7.71 -6.05 -13.64
C ARG A 184 6.24 -5.85 -13.28
N PHE A 185 5.89 -4.71 -12.70
CA PHE A 185 4.54 -4.40 -12.24
C PHE A 185 3.73 -3.81 -13.39
N ARG A 186 2.85 -4.64 -13.95
CA ARG A 186 2.12 -4.39 -15.21
C ARG A 186 0.62 -4.38 -14.95
N GLU A 187 0.25 -3.78 -13.84
CA GLU A 187 -1.11 -3.54 -13.40
C GLU A 187 -1.11 -2.33 -12.45
N VAL A 188 -2.29 -1.76 -12.23
CA VAL A 188 -2.48 -0.79 -11.17
C VAL A 188 -2.37 -1.51 -9.83
N TYR A 189 -1.64 -0.91 -8.89
CA TYR A 189 -1.59 -1.30 -7.48
C TYR A 189 -2.28 -0.24 -6.62
N TYR A 190 -2.99 -0.68 -5.58
CA TYR A 190 -3.89 0.20 -4.84
C TYR A 190 -3.14 1.32 -4.12
N TRP A 191 -2.34 0.99 -3.10
CA TRP A 191 -1.76 2.04 -2.26
C TRP A 191 -0.68 2.85 -3.01
N ASP A 192 0.08 2.24 -3.93
CA ASP A 192 1.01 2.91 -4.85
C ASP A 192 0.35 4.09 -5.58
N SER A 193 -0.91 3.89 -5.99
CA SER A 193 -1.68 4.88 -6.74
C SER A 193 -1.86 6.19 -5.97
N TYR A 194 -1.74 6.20 -4.64
CA TYR A 194 -1.86 7.42 -3.85
C TYR A 194 -0.74 8.41 -4.18
N TRP A 195 0.50 7.93 -4.16
CA TRP A 195 1.66 8.77 -4.50
C TRP A 195 1.72 9.09 -5.99
N VAL A 196 1.27 8.17 -6.85
CA VAL A 196 1.10 8.46 -8.28
C VAL A 196 0.11 9.62 -8.48
N VAL A 197 -1.09 9.55 -7.88
CA VAL A 197 -2.10 10.61 -7.95
C VAL A 197 -1.50 11.94 -7.48
N ARG A 198 -0.80 11.96 -6.35
CA ARG A 198 -0.14 13.20 -5.87
C ARG A 198 0.88 13.76 -6.85
N GLY A 199 1.74 12.90 -7.41
CA GLY A 199 2.72 13.32 -8.42
C GLY A 199 2.08 13.88 -9.69
N LEU A 200 0.97 13.28 -10.13
CA LEU A 200 0.18 13.76 -11.26
C LEU A 200 -0.46 15.12 -10.97
N LEU A 201 -0.98 15.34 -9.76
CA LEU A 201 -1.54 16.64 -9.36
C LEU A 201 -0.46 17.74 -9.32
N VAL A 202 0.74 17.45 -8.84
CA VAL A 202 1.90 18.38 -8.95
C VAL A 202 2.20 18.69 -10.42
N SER A 203 2.15 17.66 -11.27
CA SER A 203 2.34 17.72 -12.72
C SER A 203 1.19 18.37 -13.49
N LYS A 204 0.14 18.85 -12.80
CA LYS A 204 -1.07 19.45 -13.39
C LYS A 204 -1.89 18.50 -14.27
N MET A 205 -1.71 17.19 -14.08
CA MET A 205 -2.41 16.12 -14.80
C MET A 205 -3.66 15.66 -14.03
N TYR A 206 -4.63 16.57 -13.88
CA TYR A 206 -5.83 16.38 -13.07
C TYR A 206 -6.79 15.31 -13.59
N ASP A 207 -6.99 15.23 -14.91
CA ASP A 207 -7.87 14.24 -15.54
C ASP A 207 -7.26 12.85 -15.48
N THR A 208 -5.94 12.75 -15.70
CA THR A 208 -5.21 11.49 -15.53
C THR A 208 -5.30 10.99 -14.07
N ALA A 209 -5.09 11.87 -13.09
CA ALA A 209 -5.26 11.52 -11.68
C ALA A 209 -6.68 11.05 -11.36
N LYS A 210 -7.70 11.77 -11.85
CA LYS A 210 -9.11 11.40 -11.68
C LYS A 210 -9.45 10.04 -12.29
N HIS A 211 -8.93 9.73 -13.47
CA HIS A 211 -9.14 8.42 -14.11
C HIS A 211 -8.54 7.26 -13.31
N ILE A 212 -7.36 7.43 -12.72
CA ILE A 212 -6.79 6.42 -11.82
C ILE A 212 -7.72 6.15 -10.65
N VAL A 213 -8.25 7.20 -10.00
CA VAL A 213 -9.18 7.04 -8.89
C VAL A 213 -10.48 6.37 -9.34
N LEU A 214 -11.02 6.73 -10.50
CA LEU A 214 -12.23 6.10 -11.05
C LEU A 214 -12.03 4.61 -11.38
N ASN A 215 -10.83 4.20 -11.80
CA ASN A 215 -10.51 2.79 -11.95
C ASN A 215 -10.60 2.05 -10.61
N LEU A 216 -10.06 2.61 -9.53
CA LEU A 216 -10.15 2.00 -8.20
C LEU A 216 -11.59 1.98 -7.66
N VAL A 217 -12.36 3.05 -7.88
CA VAL A 217 -13.80 3.09 -7.56
C VAL A 217 -14.56 1.97 -8.28
N SER A 218 -14.24 1.71 -9.56
CA SER A 218 -14.86 0.61 -10.31
C SER A 218 -14.54 -0.78 -9.73
N MET A 219 -13.38 -0.94 -9.08
CA MET A 219 -13.06 -2.17 -8.35
C MET A 219 -13.95 -2.32 -7.12
N VAL A 220 -14.17 -1.25 -6.35
CA VAL A 220 -15.09 -1.28 -5.21
C VAL A 220 -16.52 -1.59 -5.66
N GLU A 221 -16.95 -1.03 -6.79
CA GLU A 221 -18.25 -1.34 -7.38
C GLU A 221 -18.39 -2.85 -7.64
N LYS A 222 -17.42 -3.44 -8.34
CA LYS A 222 -17.47 -4.83 -8.82
C LYS A 222 -17.14 -5.87 -7.75
N TYR A 223 -16.09 -5.64 -6.96
CA TYR A 223 -15.52 -6.61 -6.00
C TYR A 223 -15.85 -6.29 -4.54
N GLY A 224 -16.30 -5.06 -4.25
CA GLY A 224 -16.66 -4.63 -2.89
C GLY A 224 -15.56 -3.88 -2.14
N PHE A 225 -14.32 -3.93 -2.64
CA PHE A 225 -13.15 -3.25 -2.12
C PHE A 225 -12.16 -3.02 -3.26
N VAL A 226 -11.14 -2.19 -3.05
CA VAL A 226 -10.06 -2.02 -4.02
C VAL A 226 -9.12 -3.20 -3.92
N LEU A 227 -8.83 -3.87 -5.04
CA LEU A 227 -7.95 -5.04 -5.05
C LEU A 227 -6.50 -4.62 -4.85
N ASN A 228 -5.65 -5.51 -4.34
CA ASN A 228 -4.19 -5.31 -4.26
C ASN A 228 -3.63 -4.78 -5.60
N GLY A 229 -4.00 -5.44 -6.70
CA GLY A 229 -3.81 -4.92 -8.04
C GLY A 229 -4.86 -5.44 -9.01
N ALA A 230 -4.88 -4.89 -10.23
CA ALA A 230 -5.90 -5.15 -11.25
C ALA A 230 -5.75 -6.51 -11.96
N ARG A 231 -5.53 -7.61 -11.20
CA ARG A 231 -5.39 -8.97 -11.73
C ARG A 231 -6.35 -9.94 -11.03
N SER A 232 -6.82 -10.97 -11.74
CA SER A 232 -7.77 -11.95 -11.20
C SER A 232 -7.22 -12.70 -9.97
N TYR A 233 -5.92 -12.96 -9.90
CA TYR A 233 -5.28 -13.59 -8.73
C TYR A 233 -5.12 -12.64 -7.52
N TYR A 234 -5.54 -11.38 -7.64
CA TYR A 234 -5.63 -10.41 -6.54
C TYR A 234 -7.06 -10.17 -6.06
N THR A 235 -8.08 -10.80 -6.65
CA THR A 235 -9.50 -10.58 -6.26
C THR A 235 -9.84 -11.06 -4.86
N ASN A 236 -8.88 -11.68 -4.15
CA ASN A 236 -9.04 -12.21 -2.81
C ASN A 236 -8.46 -11.33 -1.69
N ARG A 237 -7.78 -10.23 -2.03
CA ARG A 237 -7.11 -9.36 -1.05
C ARG A 237 -6.98 -7.92 -1.53
N SER A 238 -6.86 -7.02 -0.56
CA SER A 238 -6.74 -5.58 -0.77
C SER A 238 -5.27 -5.11 -0.63
N GLN A 239 -5.09 -3.83 -0.32
CA GLN A 239 -3.85 -3.15 0.07
C GLN A 239 -4.18 -1.97 1.00
N PRO A 240 -3.20 -1.28 1.62
CA PRO A 240 -3.46 -0.18 2.55
C PRO A 240 -4.45 0.86 2.01
N PRO A 241 -5.54 1.18 2.74
CA PRO A 241 -6.68 1.84 2.13
C PRO A 241 -6.57 3.36 2.05
N LEU A 242 -6.23 3.85 0.86
CA LEU A 242 -5.99 5.27 0.59
C LEU A 242 -6.97 5.88 -0.44
N LEU A 243 -8.00 5.15 -0.89
CA LEU A 243 -8.93 5.64 -1.92
C LEU A 243 -9.61 6.95 -1.54
N SER A 244 -10.09 7.07 -0.29
CA SER A 244 -10.74 8.28 0.19
C SER A 244 -9.80 9.49 0.16
N SER A 245 -8.52 9.27 0.48
CA SER A 245 -7.50 10.31 0.46
C SER A 245 -7.11 10.70 -0.97
N MET A 246 -7.10 9.76 -1.93
CA MET A 246 -6.94 10.10 -3.34
C MET A 246 -8.11 10.96 -3.86
N VAL A 247 -9.35 10.61 -3.49
CA VAL A 247 -10.53 11.43 -3.83
C VAL A 247 -10.39 12.84 -3.24
N LEU A 248 -9.89 12.95 -2.00
CA LEU A 248 -9.72 14.23 -1.32
C LEU A 248 -8.67 15.10 -1.99
N GLU A 249 -7.53 14.51 -2.38
CA GLU A 249 -6.46 15.23 -3.08
C GLU A 249 -6.92 15.75 -4.44
N VAL A 250 -7.62 14.92 -5.23
CA VAL A 250 -8.21 15.36 -6.50
C VAL A 250 -9.25 16.46 -6.28
N TYR A 251 -10.13 16.32 -5.27
CA TYR A 251 -11.12 17.35 -4.94
C TYR A 251 -10.46 18.68 -4.52
N ARG A 252 -9.43 18.65 -3.66
CA ARG A 252 -8.71 19.86 -3.25
C ARG A 252 -8.06 20.58 -4.42
N ALA A 253 -7.54 19.82 -5.38
CA ALA A 253 -6.90 20.37 -6.57
C ALA A 253 -7.90 20.94 -7.60
N THR A 254 -9.12 20.41 -7.68
CA THR A 254 -10.06 20.70 -8.79
C THR A 254 -11.36 21.39 -8.36
N GLY A 255 -11.77 21.25 -7.11
CA GLY A 255 -13.09 21.66 -6.61
C GLY A 255 -14.27 20.83 -7.15
N ASP A 256 -14.01 19.67 -7.77
CA ASP A 256 -15.04 18.87 -8.44
C ASP A 256 -15.93 18.11 -7.44
N VAL A 257 -17.04 18.74 -7.07
CA VAL A 257 -18.05 18.17 -6.16
C VAL A 257 -18.80 16.98 -6.78
N GLU A 258 -19.00 16.95 -8.10
CA GLU A 258 -19.71 15.85 -8.76
C GLU A 258 -18.87 14.57 -8.76
N PHE A 259 -17.54 14.71 -8.90
CA PHE A 259 -16.61 13.60 -8.70
C PHE A 259 -16.72 13.00 -7.29
N VAL A 260 -16.76 13.85 -6.25
CA VAL A 260 -16.96 13.40 -4.86
C VAL A 260 -18.28 12.66 -4.71
N LYS A 261 -19.40 13.22 -5.22
CA LYS A 261 -20.72 12.56 -5.19
C LYS A 261 -20.70 11.20 -5.87
N GLY A 262 -20.04 11.08 -7.02
CA GLY A 262 -19.92 9.84 -7.77
C GLY A 262 -19.15 8.75 -7.00
N ALA A 263 -18.09 9.13 -6.28
CA ALA A 263 -17.27 8.21 -5.50
C ALA A 263 -17.88 7.86 -4.12
N PHE A 264 -18.68 8.76 -3.53
CA PHE A 264 -19.07 8.71 -2.11
C PHE A 264 -19.66 7.37 -1.67
N ARG A 265 -20.62 6.82 -2.43
CA ARG A 265 -21.26 5.54 -2.09
C ARG A 265 -20.28 4.36 -2.04
N PHE A 266 -19.20 4.43 -2.83
CA PHE A 266 -18.19 3.39 -2.89
C PHE A 266 -17.18 3.53 -1.76
N LEU A 267 -16.87 4.74 -1.32
CA LEU A 267 -16.08 4.95 -0.10
C LEU A 267 -16.78 4.36 1.13
N LEU A 268 -18.10 4.50 1.24
CA LEU A 268 -18.90 3.83 2.29
C LEU A 268 -18.84 2.30 2.20
N LYS A 269 -18.86 1.77 0.97
CA LYS A 269 -18.78 0.32 0.71
C LYS A 269 -17.40 -0.23 1.10
N GLU A 270 -16.33 0.47 0.75
CA GLU A 270 -14.97 0.08 1.13
C GLU A 270 -14.75 0.17 2.64
N HIS A 271 -15.23 1.23 3.31
CA HIS A 271 -15.19 1.32 4.77
C HIS A 271 -15.86 0.10 5.42
N SER A 272 -17.03 -0.28 4.91
CA SER A 272 -17.78 -1.45 5.40
C SER A 272 -17.01 -2.76 5.24
N PHE A 273 -16.16 -2.87 4.20
CA PHE A 273 -15.27 -4.02 4.03
C PHE A 273 -14.21 -4.08 5.15
N TRP A 274 -13.51 -2.97 5.39
CA TRP A 274 -12.46 -2.89 6.42
C TRP A 274 -12.96 -2.96 7.86
N THR A 275 -14.22 -2.57 8.11
CA THR A 275 -14.84 -2.65 9.45
C THR A 275 -15.85 -3.80 9.58
N SER A 276 -15.75 -4.81 8.72
CA SER A 276 -16.54 -6.03 8.84
C SER A 276 -16.14 -6.83 10.09
N GLU A 277 -17.05 -7.67 10.61
CA GLU A 277 -16.81 -8.40 11.89
C GLU A 277 -15.55 -9.28 11.85
N ILE A 278 -15.34 -9.98 10.73
CA ILE A 278 -14.11 -10.72 10.47
C ILE A 278 -13.63 -10.31 9.08
N HIS A 279 -12.57 -9.52 9.05
CA HIS A 279 -11.81 -9.25 7.83
C HIS A 279 -11.14 -10.55 7.37
N LYS A 280 -11.43 -10.99 6.14
CA LYS A 280 -10.99 -12.30 5.62
C LYS A 280 -10.26 -12.17 4.29
N VAL A 281 -9.00 -12.61 4.26
CA VAL A 281 -8.28 -12.92 3.03
C VAL A 281 -8.56 -14.38 2.66
N THR A 282 -9.22 -14.60 1.52
CA THR A 282 -9.61 -15.94 1.08
C THR A 282 -8.50 -16.56 0.23
N ILE A 283 -7.88 -17.64 0.70
CA ILE A 283 -6.95 -18.41 -0.12
C ILE A 283 -7.76 -19.49 -0.83
N ARG A 284 -7.87 -19.38 -2.16
CA ARG A 284 -8.29 -20.51 -2.99
C ARG A 284 -7.00 -21.29 -3.23
N ASP A 285 -6.89 -22.49 -2.67
CA ASP A 285 -5.76 -23.35 -2.99
C ASP A 285 -5.68 -23.48 -4.52
N ASN A 286 -4.51 -23.21 -5.07
CA ASN A 286 -4.03 -23.75 -6.33
C ASN A 286 -2.54 -23.40 -6.38
N HIS A 287 -1.72 -24.44 -6.27
CA HIS A 287 -0.30 -24.41 -5.95
C HIS A 287 0.55 -23.53 -6.91
N GLY A 288 1.28 -22.57 -6.34
CA GLY A 288 2.29 -21.74 -7.03
C GLY A 288 3.17 -20.98 -6.02
N GLN A 289 4.41 -20.64 -6.41
CA GLN A 289 5.55 -20.02 -5.68
C GLN A 289 5.88 -20.46 -4.25
N ASP A 290 4.90 -20.51 -3.37
CA ASP A 290 5.09 -20.75 -1.93
C ASP A 290 5.38 -22.22 -1.62
N GLU A 291 5.44 -23.10 -2.62
CA GLU A 291 5.77 -24.52 -2.45
C GLU A 291 7.15 -24.75 -1.83
N GLU A 292 8.15 -23.92 -2.13
CA GLU A 292 9.49 -24.06 -1.54
C GLU A 292 9.51 -23.67 -0.05
N LEU A 293 8.78 -22.61 0.32
CA LEU A 293 8.65 -22.23 1.72
C LEU A 293 7.77 -23.24 2.48
N ALA A 294 6.65 -23.61 1.89
CA ALA A 294 5.71 -24.59 2.44
C ALA A 294 6.29 -26.01 2.47
N SER A 295 7.28 -26.36 1.65
CA SER A 295 7.94 -27.68 1.71
C SER A 295 8.69 -27.90 3.02
N LYS A 296 9.01 -26.83 3.75
CA LYS A 296 9.60 -26.89 5.10
C LYS A 296 8.57 -27.28 6.18
N ILE A 297 7.27 -27.24 5.85
CA ILE A 297 6.16 -27.57 6.74
C ILE A 297 5.58 -28.93 6.33
N ASN A 298 5.42 -29.84 7.29
CA ASN A 298 4.94 -31.21 7.00
C ASN A 298 3.40 -31.32 6.96
N SER A 299 2.69 -30.48 7.73
CA SER A 299 1.23 -30.54 7.91
C SER A 299 0.49 -29.68 6.89
N ILE A 300 -0.54 -30.23 6.25
CA ILE A 300 -1.40 -29.50 5.28
C ILE A 300 -2.05 -28.29 5.96
N ALA A 301 -2.59 -28.47 7.17
CA ALA A 301 -3.24 -27.39 7.91
C ALA A 301 -2.26 -26.26 8.25
N ASP A 302 -0.98 -26.57 8.49
CA ASP A 302 0.01 -25.55 8.78
C ASP A 302 0.52 -24.85 7.52
N LYS A 303 0.52 -25.54 6.37
CA LYS A 303 0.74 -24.89 5.06
C LYS A 303 -0.38 -23.93 4.71
N GLU A 304 -1.65 -24.32 4.92
CA GLU A 304 -2.80 -23.44 4.71
C GLU A 304 -2.69 -22.18 5.58
N LYS A 305 -2.38 -22.34 6.88
CA LYS A 305 -2.12 -21.20 7.77
C LYS A 305 -1.02 -20.31 7.23
N LEU A 306 0.13 -20.88 6.81
CA LEU A 306 1.22 -20.11 6.24
C LEU A 306 0.77 -19.31 5.00
N TYR A 307 0.05 -19.92 4.05
CA TYR A 307 -0.46 -19.21 2.87
C TYR A 307 -1.40 -18.06 3.24
N HIS A 308 -2.25 -18.24 4.26
CA HIS A 308 -3.06 -17.14 4.79
C HIS A 308 -2.20 -16.00 5.35
N GLN A 309 -1.13 -16.30 6.08
CA GLN A 309 -0.21 -15.28 6.58
C GLN A 309 0.53 -14.55 5.44
N ILE A 310 0.99 -15.29 4.44
CA ILE A 310 1.67 -14.74 3.26
C ILE A 310 0.77 -13.75 2.54
N ALA A 311 -0.47 -14.17 2.21
CA ALA A 311 -1.40 -13.30 1.50
C ALA A 311 -1.84 -12.08 2.33
N SER A 312 -2.00 -12.25 3.65
CA SER A 312 -2.28 -11.12 4.56
C SER A 312 -1.09 -10.17 4.66
N THR A 313 0.14 -10.68 4.55
CA THR A 313 1.34 -9.85 4.51
C THR A 313 1.41 -9.06 3.21
N ALA A 314 1.07 -9.66 2.07
CA ALA A 314 0.94 -8.94 0.81
C ALA A 314 -0.17 -7.87 0.85
N GLU A 315 -1.29 -8.14 1.54
CA GLU A 315 -2.34 -7.13 1.77
C GLU A 315 -1.86 -5.95 2.63
N SER A 316 -0.88 -6.16 3.53
CA SER A 316 -0.29 -5.06 4.30
C SER A 316 0.55 -4.09 3.44
N GLY A 317 0.98 -4.52 2.25
CA GLY A 317 1.95 -3.82 1.41
C GLY A 317 3.40 -3.98 1.87
N TRP A 318 3.66 -4.65 3.00
CA TRP A 318 4.98 -4.88 3.58
C TRP A 318 5.43 -6.35 3.44
N ASP A 319 5.30 -6.91 2.23
CA ASP A 319 5.73 -8.25 1.85
C ASP A 319 7.20 -8.28 1.42
N PHE A 320 8.15 -8.83 2.18
CA PHE A 320 8.04 -9.24 3.58
C PHE A 320 8.92 -8.37 4.48
N SER A 321 8.64 -8.47 5.78
CA SER A 321 9.31 -7.72 6.84
C SER A 321 9.37 -8.56 8.12
N SER A 322 10.45 -8.39 8.88
CA SER A 322 10.58 -8.87 10.25
C SER A 322 9.47 -8.38 11.18
N ARG A 323 8.78 -7.30 10.80
CA ARG A 323 7.58 -6.77 11.45
C ARG A 323 6.48 -7.80 11.64
N TRP A 324 6.42 -8.80 10.77
CA TRP A 324 5.35 -9.80 10.74
C TRP A 324 5.80 -11.19 11.22
N MET A 325 7.08 -11.35 11.60
CA MET A 325 7.69 -12.66 11.85
C MET A 325 8.03 -12.84 13.33
N ARG A 326 7.53 -13.92 13.95
CA ARG A 326 7.84 -14.24 15.36
C ARG A 326 9.34 -14.51 15.53
N ASN A 327 9.99 -15.09 14.52
CA ASN A 327 11.43 -15.15 14.35
C ASN A 327 11.81 -14.40 13.06
N SER A 328 12.58 -13.31 13.19
CA SER A 328 12.94 -12.42 12.07
C SER A 328 13.79 -13.06 10.97
N THR A 329 14.33 -14.26 11.20
CA THR A 329 15.13 -14.99 10.20
C THR A 329 14.34 -16.10 9.51
N ASP A 330 13.10 -16.35 9.92
CA ASP A 330 12.30 -17.48 9.47
C ASP A 330 10.89 -17.05 9.05
N MET A 331 10.69 -16.95 7.73
CA MET A 331 9.39 -16.61 7.13
C MET A 331 8.28 -17.61 7.46
N THR A 332 8.59 -18.85 7.86
CA THR A 332 7.55 -19.80 8.29
C THR A 332 6.85 -19.36 9.58
N THR A 333 7.42 -18.37 10.28
CA THR A 333 6.90 -17.80 11.52
C THR A 333 6.09 -16.51 11.33
N LEU A 334 5.65 -16.21 10.09
CA LEU A 334 4.71 -15.12 9.82
C LEU A 334 3.45 -15.26 10.68
N ALA A 335 2.99 -14.15 11.24
CA ALA A 335 1.83 -14.10 12.13
C ALA A 335 1.00 -12.82 11.93
N THR A 336 1.02 -12.27 10.72
CA THR A 336 0.34 -11.04 10.29
C THR A 336 -1.11 -10.95 10.74
N THR A 337 -1.91 -12.02 10.64
CA THR A 337 -3.33 -12.01 11.05
C THR A 337 -3.54 -11.95 12.56
N TYR A 338 -2.46 -12.07 13.35
CA TYR A 338 -2.46 -11.94 14.80
C TYR A 338 -1.84 -10.62 15.26
N ILE A 339 -1.71 -9.65 14.36
CA ILE A 339 -1.11 -8.34 14.64
C ILE A 339 -2.15 -7.28 14.34
N ILE A 340 -2.36 -6.36 15.28
CA ILE A 340 -3.14 -5.13 15.08
C ILE A 340 -2.18 -4.05 14.59
N PRO A 341 -2.19 -3.70 13.29
CA PRO A 341 -1.17 -2.83 12.73
C PRO A 341 -1.47 -1.36 12.98
N VAL A 342 -0.43 -0.59 13.32
CA VAL A 342 -0.51 0.87 13.52
C VAL A 342 -0.95 1.60 12.26
N ASP A 343 -0.34 1.24 11.14
CA ASP A 343 -0.58 1.83 9.82
C ASP A 343 -2.01 1.57 9.33
N LEU A 344 -2.50 0.32 9.38
CA LEU A 344 -3.88 0.02 8.97
C LEU A 344 -4.90 0.86 9.74
N ASN A 345 -4.75 0.97 11.07
CA ASN A 345 -5.68 1.76 11.89
C ASN A 345 -5.55 3.27 11.61
N THR A 346 -4.36 3.74 11.25
CA THR A 346 -4.13 5.11 10.78
C THR A 346 -4.90 5.38 9.49
N PHE A 347 -4.82 4.47 8.51
CA PHE A 347 -5.51 4.63 7.23
C PHE A 347 -7.04 4.55 7.37
N ILE A 348 -7.57 3.66 8.21
CA ILE A 348 -9.02 3.60 8.44
C ILE A 348 -9.53 4.85 9.18
N PHE A 349 -8.77 5.36 10.17
CA PHE A 349 -9.11 6.64 10.81
C PHE A 349 -9.19 7.76 9.79
N LYS A 350 -8.20 7.81 8.88
CA LYS A 350 -8.18 8.80 7.80
C LYS A 350 -9.38 8.65 6.87
N MET A 351 -9.73 7.42 6.49
CA MET A 351 -10.90 7.12 5.69
C MET A 351 -12.19 7.64 6.34
N GLU A 352 -12.35 7.43 7.65
CA GLU A 352 -13.51 7.90 8.39
C GLU A 352 -13.60 9.44 8.39
N GLN A 353 -12.48 10.13 8.58
CA GLN A 353 -12.40 11.60 8.49
C GLN A 353 -12.72 12.12 7.08
N ASP A 354 -12.18 11.48 6.04
CA ASP A 354 -12.43 11.85 4.65
C ASP A 354 -13.91 11.68 4.29
N ILE A 355 -14.51 10.54 4.66
CA ILE A 355 -15.94 10.30 4.45
C ILE A 355 -16.79 11.35 5.17
N ALA A 356 -16.45 11.71 6.40
CA ALA A 356 -17.15 12.77 7.11
C ALA A 356 -17.06 14.13 6.37
N ALA A 357 -15.86 14.47 5.87
CA ALA A 357 -15.66 15.69 5.09
C ALA A 357 -16.46 15.69 3.79
N PHE A 358 -16.47 14.58 3.05
CA PHE A 358 -17.27 14.44 1.83
C PHE A 358 -18.77 14.50 2.10
N ALA A 359 -19.24 13.85 3.16
CA ALA A 359 -20.63 13.90 3.58
C ALA A 359 -21.08 15.35 3.81
N LYS A 360 -20.26 16.16 4.48
CA LYS A 360 -20.50 17.60 4.65
C LYS A 360 -20.51 18.36 3.32
N ILE A 361 -19.57 18.08 2.41
CA ILE A 361 -19.50 18.71 1.08
C ILE A 361 -20.78 18.46 0.27
N ILE A 362 -21.35 17.25 0.36
CA ILE A 362 -22.56 16.88 -0.40
C ILE A 362 -23.87 17.17 0.34
N GLY A 363 -23.81 17.68 1.58
CA GLY A 363 -24.98 18.05 2.38
C GLY A 363 -25.59 16.92 3.23
N ASP A 364 -24.90 15.78 3.38
CA ASP A 364 -25.31 14.66 4.24
C ASP A 364 -24.72 14.80 5.66
N ASN A 365 -25.34 15.66 6.47
CA ASN A 365 -24.88 15.91 7.83
C ASN A 365 -24.98 14.68 8.75
N ALA A 366 -25.98 13.81 8.54
CA ALA A 366 -26.18 12.63 9.38
C ALA A 366 -25.02 11.63 9.21
N THR A 367 -24.61 11.38 7.95
CA THR A 367 -23.43 10.54 7.68
C THR A 367 -22.15 11.22 8.17
N SER A 368 -22.03 12.55 8.03
CA SER A 368 -20.90 13.30 8.58
C SER A 368 -20.74 13.09 10.08
N GLU A 369 -21.82 13.25 10.87
CA GLU A 369 -21.79 13.07 12.32
C GLU A 369 -21.44 11.64 12.72
N LYS A 370 -22.03 10.65 12.04
CA LYS A 370 -21.75 9.23 12.27
C LYS A 370 -20.27 8.89 12.08
N PHE A 371 -19.66 9.35 11.00
CA PHE A 371 -18.26 9.05 10.70
C PHE A 371 -17.28 9.86 11.57
N LEU A 372 -17.65 11.07 11.98
CA LEU A 372 -16.90 11.79 13.02
C LEU A 372 -16.89 11.02 14.34
N GLU A 373 -18.02 10.44 14.75
CA GLU A 373 -18.08 9.62 15.97
C GLU A 373 -17.24 8.33 15.84
N ALA A 374 -17.33 7.64 14.68
CA ALA A 374 -16.50 6.46 14.40
C ALA A 374 -15.00 6.78 14.48
N SER A 375 -14.58 7.88 13.86
CA SER A 375 -13.17 8.30 13.89
C SER A 375 -12.69 8.67 15.30
N LYS A 376 -13.53 9.32 16.13
CA LYS A 376 -13.20 9.59 17.54
C LYS A 376 -13.01 8.29 18.32
N ALA A 377 -13.90 7.32 18.15
CA ALA A 377 -13.78 6.02 18.78
C ALA A 377 -12.48 5.32 18.36
N ARG A 378 -12.11 5.41 17.07
CA ARG A 378 -10.85 4.84 16.56
C ARG A 378 -9.62 5.56 17.10
N HIS A 379 -9.63 6.89 17.21
CA HIS A 379 -8.55 7.64 17.83
C HIS A 379 -8.33 7.18 19.28
N ILE A 380 -9.41 7.08 20.06
CA ILE A 380 -9.35 6.56 21.44
C ILE A 380 -8.75 5.14 21.46
N ALA A 381 -9.15 4.26 20.52
CA ALA A 381 -8.59 2.91 20.43
C ALA A 381 -7.10 2.90 20.07
N ILE A 382 -6.67 3.71 19.10
CA ILE A 382 -5.24 3.87 18.74
C ILE A 382 -4.43 4.31 19.95
N ASP A 383 -4.89 5.33 20.67
CA ASP A 383 -4.19 5.85 21.85
C ASP A 383 -4.26 4.90 23.06
N SER A 384 -5.27 4.03 23.14
CA SER A 384 -5.40 3.07 24.25
C SER A 384 -4.58 1.79 24.05
N ILE A 385 -4.43 1.35 22.80
CA ILE A 385 -3.87 0.02 22.47
C ILE A 385 -2.47 0.14 21.89
N LEU A 386 -2.26 1.11 21.00
CA LEU A 386 -1.06 1.18 20.17
C LEU A 386 -0.07 2.22 20.70
N TRP A 387 -0.52 3.25 21.41
CA TRP A 387 0.40 4.23 22.01
C TRP A 387 1.25 3.60 23.11
N ASN A 388 2.56 3.88 23.10
CA ASN A 388 3.47 3.52 24.16
C ASN A 388 4.11 4.79 24.75
N SER A 389 3.76 5.13 25.99
CA SER A 389 4.23 6.36 26.65
C SER A 389 5.70 6.32 27.07
N GLU A 390 6.31 5.14 27.21
CA GLU A 390 7.72 5.02 27.55
C GLU A 390 8.60 5.32 26.32
N MET A 391 8.16 4.83 25.16
CA MET A 391 8.87 4.96 23.89
C MET A 391 8.41 6.18 23.08
N GLU A 392 7.36 6.89 23.52
CA GLU A 392 6.76 8.06 22.87
C GLU A 392 6.50 7.83 21.37
N GLN A 393 5.94 6.66 21.04
CA GLN A 393 5.61 6.24 19.68
C GLN A 393 4.47 5.21 19.71
N TRP A 394 3.87 4.92 18.55
CA TRP A 394 2.88 3.86 18.43
C TRP A 394 3.54 2.53 18.07
N LEU A 395 3.05 1.43 18.61
CA LEU A 395 3.59 0.09 18.41
C LEU A 395 2.47 -0.85 17.96
N ASP A 396 2.77 -1.75 17.03
CA ASP A 396 1.84 -2.82 16.68
C ASP A 396 1.54 -3.68 17.90
N TYR A 397 0.30 -4.14 18.02
CA TYR A 397 -0.10 -5.02 19.11
C TYR A 397 -0.20 -6.48 18.64
N TRP A 398 0.53 -7.38 19.29
CA TRP A 398 0.59 -8.80 18.93
C TRP A 398 -0.39 -9.60 19.77
N LEU A 399 -1.42 -10.13 19.13
CA LEU A 399 -2.37 -11.05 19.75
C LEU A 399 -1.69 -12.41 20.03
N PRO A 400 -2.12 -13.13 21.09
CA PRO A 400 -1.74 -14.52 21.32
C PRO A 400 -2.14 -15.40 20.13
N THR A 401 -1.27 -16.33 19.75
CA THR A 401 -1.51 -17.30 18.66
C THR A 401 -2.23 -18.55 19.15
N ASP A 402 -2.05 -18.89 20.42
CA ASP A 402 -2.72 -20.03 21.05
C ASP A 402 -4.15 -19.59 21.35
N GLY A 403 -5.14 -20.42 21.00
CA GLY A 403 -6.58 -20.14 20.99
C GLY A 403 -7.24 -19.81 22.34
N ASP A 404 -6.51 -19.16 23.26
CA ASP A 404 -6.99 -18.59 24.52
C ASP A 404 -7.78 -17.29 24.30
N SER A 405 -8.31 -17.09 23.09
CA SER A 405 -9.52 -16.29 22.89
C SER A 405 -10.70 -17.04 23.50
N GLN A 406 -10.69 -17.18 24.83
CA GLN A 406 -11.88 -17.56 25.56
C GLN A 406 -13.01 -16.60 25.16
N GLN A 407 -14.20 -17.12 24.94
CA GLN A 407 -15.40 -16.32 24.68
C GLN A 407 -15.54 -15.25 25.79
N GLY A 408 -15.12 -14.02 25.49
CA GLY A 408 -14.98 -12.96 26.49
C GLY A 408 -14.24 -11.73 25.96
N VAL A 409 -14.23 -10.66 26.77
CA VAL A 409 -13.52 -9.41 26.46
C VAL A 409 -12.02 -9.64 26.61
N TYR A 410 -11.27 -9.55 25.50
CA TYR A 410 -9.81 -9.63 25.52
C TYR A 410 -9.22 -8.48 26.36
N GLN A 411 -8.37 -8.84 27.33
CA GLN A 411 -7.68 -7.88 28.17
C GLN A 411 -6.32 -7.56 27.57
N TRP A 412 -6.09 -6.29 27.23
CA TRP A 412 -4.83 -5.81 26.69
C TRP A 412 -3.70 -6.00 27.69
N LYS A 413 -2.56 -6.49 27.22
CA LYS A 413 -1.33 -6.68 28.00
C LYS A 413 -0.23 -5.83 27.37
N SER A 414 0.38 -4.96 28.17
CA SER A 414 1.40 -4.03 27.68
C SER A 414 2.64 -4.72 27.12
N ASP A 415 2.94 -5.94 27.58
CA ASP A 415 4.04 -6.79 27.08
C ASP A 415 3.79 -7.38 25.68
N SER A 416 2.58 -7.25 25.16
CA SER A 416 2.18 -7.73 23.84
C SER A 416 2.40 -6.70 22.73
N GLN A 417 2.80 -5.46 23.06
CA GLN A 417 3.22 -4.49 22.07
C GLN A 417 4.59 -4.90 21.47
N ASN A 418 4.73 -4.82 20.15
CA ASN A 418 5.99 -5.08 19.47
C ASN A 418 6.97 -3.92 19.72
N ARG A 419 7.89 -4.11 20.67
CA ARG A 419 8.87 -3.08 21.07
C ARG A 419 10.05 -2.95 20.10
N LYS A 420 10.08 -3.69 18.98
CA LYS A 420 11.03 -3.43 17.89
C LYS A 420 10.66 -2.13 17.17
N ILE A 421 11.67 -1.49 16.59
CA ILE A 421 11.51 -0.17 15.95
C ILE A 421 11.23 -0.36 14.45
N PHE A 422 10.07 0.13 14.01
CA PHE A 422 9.64 0.18 12.62
C PHE A 422 9.19 1.59 12.26
N ALA A 423 9.34 2.00 11.00
CA ALA A 423 8.91 3.33 10.58
C ALA A 423 7.39 3.52 10.64
N SER A 424 6.61 2.44 10.52
CA SER A 424 5.16 2.45 10.71
C SER A 424 4.72 2.96 12.08
N ASN A 425 5.59 2.88 13.09
CA ASN A 425 5.36 3.42 14.43
C ASN A 425 5.10 4.94 14.43
N PHE A 426 5.52 5.64 13.38
CA PHE A 426 5.43 7.10 13.23
C PHE A 426 4.37 7.53 12.20
N PHE A 427 3.73 6.59 11.50
CA PHE A 427 2.68 6.90 10.51
C PHE A 427 1.49 7.68 11.07
N PRO A 428 1.06 7.52 12.34
CA PRO A 428 -0.05 8.32 12.88
C PRO A 428 0.21 9.84 12.83
N LEU A 429 1.46 10.31 12.76
CA LEU A 429 1.77 11.73 12.55
C LEU A 429 1.15 12.28 11.26
N TRP A 430 1.04 11.45 10.21
CA TRP A 430 0.47 11.83 8.92
C TRP A 430 -0.95 12.41 9.03
N LEU A 431 -1.71 11.98 10.04
CA LEU A 431 -3.07 12.46 10.30
C LEU A 431 -3.13 13.96 10.63
N ASN A 432 -2.01 14.59 11.03
CA ASN A 432 -1.94 16.04 11.25
C ASN A 432 -2.10 16.86 9.95
N ALA A 433 -1.81 16.29 8.78
CA ALA A 433 -1.85 17.00 7.50
C ALA A 433 -3.27 17.25 6.97
N TYR A 434 -4.30 16.68 7.60
CA TYR A 434 -5.66 16.74 7.11
C TYR A 434 -6.61 17.09 8.25
N HIS A 435 -6.84 18.38 8.47
CA HIS A 435 -7.78 18.82 9.48
C HIS A 435 -8.74 19.93 9.01
N SER A 436 -10.03 19.65 9.20
CA SER A 436 -11.04 20.65 9.55
C SER A 436 -10.73 21.22 10.94
N GLU A 437 -11.21 22.43 11.21
CA GLU A 437 -10.94 23.34 12.36
C GLU A 437 -10.99 22.77 13.81
N SER A 438 -11.19 21.46 14.03
CA SER A 438 -11.56 20.83 15.30
C SER A 438 -10.45 20.06 16.04
N ALA A 439 -9.21 20.59 16.06
CA ALA A 439 -8.00 20.07 16.74
C ALA A 439 -7.25 18.92 16.05
N LYS A 440 -5.91 18.97 16.12
CA LYS A 440 -4.97 18.02 15.48
C LYS A 440 -5.05 16.61 16.08
N PHE A 441 -4.71 15.59 15.30
CA PHE A 441 -4.57 14.21 15.78
C PHE A 441 -3.53 14.12 16.91
N ALA A 442 -2.31 14.62 16.67
CA ALA A 442 -1.31 14.82 17.71
C ALA A 442 -1.07 16.33 17.85
N ASP A 443 -1.28 16.86 19.06
CA ASP A 443 -0.94 18.25 19.34
C ASP A 443 0.56 18.53 19.18
N THR A 444 0.95 19.81 19.23
CA THR A 444 2.34 20.22 19.05
C THR A 444 3.27 19.51 20.04
N ALA A 445 2.88 19.40 21.31
CA ALA A 445 3.71 18.79 22.35
C ALA A 445 3.88 17.28 22.16
N LYS A 446 2.82 16.55 21.79
CA LYS A 446 2.91 15.11 21.45
C LYS A 446 3.75 14.93 20.19
N SER A 447 3.59 15.79 19.19
CA SER A 447 4.39 15.74 17.96
C SER A 447 5.88 15.95 18.23
N GLU A 448 6.26 16.87 19.12
CA GLU A 448 7.65 17.07 19.56
C GLU A 448 8.23 15.85 20.28
N ARG A 449 7.45 15.20 21.16
CA ARG A 449 7.90 13.96 21.83
C ARG A 449 8.10 12.81 20.84
N VAL A 450 7.17 12.64 19.90
CA VAL A 450 7.28 11.62 18.85
C VAL A 450 8.45 11.92 17.92
N MET A 451 8.66 13.18 17.53
CA MET A 451 9.82 13.63 16.75
C MET A 451 11.13 13.29 17.47
N ALA A 452 11.24 13.60 18.77
CA ALA A 452 12.42 13.27 19.55
C ALA A 452 12.63 11.74 19.66
N SER A 453 11.55 10.96 19.71
CA SER A 453 11.61 9.49 19.65
C SER A 453 12.14 9.01 18.30
N LEU A 454 11.64 9.54 17.19
CA LEU A 454 12.12 9.24 15.83
C LEU A 454 13.62 9.55 15.69
N GLN A 455 14.08 10.70 16.19
CA GLN A 455 15.49 11.09 16.16
C GLN A 455 16.40 10.12 16.92
N LYS A 456 15.92 9.58 18.05
CA LYS A 456 16.66 8.61 18.88
C LYS A 456 16.50 7.16 18.41
N SER A 457 15.54 6.90 17.52
CA SER A 457 15.16 5.54 17.10
C SER A 457 16.25 4.83 16.30
N GLY A 458 17.17 5.56 15.66
CA GLY A 458 18.13 5.01 14.70
C GLY A 458 17.58 4.84 13.28
N LEU A 459 16.31 5.15 13.02
CA LEU A 459 15.73 5.08 11.68
C LEU A 459 16.18 6.22 10.76
N LEU A 460 16.59 7.37 11.28
CA LEU A 460 17.08 8.49 10.47
C LEU A 460 18.53 8.24 10.02
N CYS A 461 18.69 7.82 8.76
CA CYS A 461 19.97 7.51 8.13
C CYS A 461 20.39 8.60 7.13
N ALA A 462 21.55 8.42 6.49
CA ALA A 462 22.13 9.42 5.59
C ALA A 462 21.26 9.73 4.36
N ALA A 463 20.51 8.76 3.86
CA ALA A 463 19.68 8.87 2.66
C ALA A 463 18.17 8.92 2.92
N GLY A 464 17.73 8.98 4.18
CA GLY A 464 16.31 9.02 4.55
C GLY A 464 16.00 8.18 5.78
N ILE A 465 14.76 7.76 5.91
CA ILE A 465 14.23 6.94 7.00
C ILE A 465 14.31 5.46 6.59
N ALA A 466 15.02 4.65 7.38
CA ALA A 466 15.02 3.19 7.27
C ALA A 466 13.63 2.61 7.58
N THR A 467 13.31 1.46 6.99
CA THR A 467 12.02 0.78 7.23
C THR A 467 11.95 0.15 8.62
N SER A 468 13.06 -0.45 9.05
CA SER A 468 13.26 -1.06 10.37
C SER A 468 14.74 -0.95 10.75
N LEU A 469 15.11 -1.49 11.92
CA LEU A 469 16.52 -1.64 12.34
C LEU A 469 17.04 -3.08 12.18
N THR A 470 16.23 -4.00 11.66
CA THR A 470 16.62 -5.41 11.54
C THR A 470 16.98 -5.71 10.09
N ASN A 471 18.18 -6.25 9.85
CA ASN A 471 18.60 -6.67 8.52
C ASN A 471 18.30 -8.17 8.33
N THR A 472 17.25 -8.48 7.57
CA THR A 472 16.73 -9.85 7.40
C THR A 472 16.83 -10.37 5.96
N SER A 473 17.53 -9.64 5.07
CA SER A 473 17.48 -9.79 3.60
C SER A 473 16.09 -9.56 2.96
N GLN A 474 15.04 -9.35 3.76
CA GLN A 474 13.71 -9.00 3.28
C GLN A 474 13.67 -7.53 2.84
N GLN A 475 12.76 -7.22 1.91
CA GLN A 475 12.75 -5.90 1.28
C GLN A 475 12.17 -4.79 2.16
N TRP A 476 11.24 -5.09 3.06
CA TRP A 476 10.66 -4.13 4.01
C TRP A 476 11.39 -4.19 5.37
N ASP A 477 12.72 -4.16 5.32
CA ASP A 477 13.63 -4.18 6.46
C ASP A 477 14.91 -3.39 6.16
N PHE A 478 15.76 -3.19 7.17
CA PHE A 478 17.05 -2.51 6.99
C PHE A 478 17.92 -3.22 5.94
N PRO A 479 18.62 -2.50 5.03
CA PRO A 479 18.84 -1.05 5.00
C PRO A 479 17.88 -0.27 4.09
N ASN A 480 16.76 -0.86 3.68
CA ASN A 480 15.89 -0.23 2.69
C ASN A 480 15.07 0.91 3.30
N GLY A 481 14.91 1.98 2.54
CA GLY A 481 13.92 3.03 2.70
C GLY A 481 13.02 3.12 1.49
N TRP A 482 11.75 3.44 1.73
CA TRP A 482 10.69 3.48 0.71
C TRP A 482 10.05 4.85 0.67
N ALA A 483 9.72 5.31 -0.54
CA ALA A 483 9.10 6.62 -0.77
C ALA A 483 7.84 6.88 0.09
N PRO A 484 6.89 5.92 0.23
CA PRO A 484 5.77 6.01 1.16
C PRO A 484 6.14 6.41 2.60
N VAL A 485 7.16 5.74 3.15
CA VAL A 485 7.61 5.94 4.54
C VAL A 485 8.13 7.37 4.73
N GLN A 486 8.93 7.84 3.77
CA GLN A 486 9.49 9.19 3.83
C GLN A 486 8.38 10.23 3.83
N HIS A 487 7.44 10.06 2.88
CA HIS A 487 6.36 11.01 2.65
C HIS A 487 5.42 11.12 3.84
N LEU A 488 4.89 10.00 4.34
CA LEU A 488 3.91 10.01 5.43
C LEU A 488 4.47 10.66 6.71
N ILE A 489 5.72 10.36 7.06
CA ILE A 489 6.36 10.89 8.27
C ILE A 489 6.72 12.37 8.08
N ALA A 490 7.35 12.75 6.97
CA ALA A 490 7.73 14.14 6.72
C ALA A 490 6.50 15.06 6.64
N GLU A 491 5.44 14.64 5.96
CA GLU A 491 4.18 15.38 5.88
C GLU A 491 3.53 15.53 7.27
N GLY A 492 3.51 14.47 8.08
CA GLY A 492 3.01 14.56 9.44
C GLY A 492 3.77 15.55 10.34
N LEU A 493 5.10 15.56 10.22
CA LEU A 493 5.98 16.49 10.94
C LEU A 493 5.81 17.94 10.45
N LEU A 494 5.66 18.16 9.15
CA LEU A 494 5.41 19.48 8.56
C LEU A 494 4.13 20.12 9.12
N HIS A 495 3.07 19.33 9.33
CA HIS A 495 1.79 19.81 9.84
C HIS A 495 1.65 19.74 11.38
N SER A 496 2.70 19.34 12.09
CA SER A 496 2.73 19.25 13.56
C SER A 496 2.50 20.59 14.27
N GLY A 497 2.89 21.71 13.63
CA GLY A 497 2.89 23.04 14.25
C GLY A 497 4.07 23.32 15.19
N SER A 498 5.08 22.44 15.21
CA SER A 498 6.38 22.67 15.85
C SER A 498 7.40 23.11 14.80
N GLU A 499 8.16 24.16 15.08
CA GLU A 499 9.21 24.64 14.17
C GLU A 499 10.35 23.62 14.01
N GLU A 500 10.68 22.91 15.10
CA GLU A 500 11.69 21.85 15.12
C GLU A 500 11.26 20.65 14.27
N ALA A 501 9.99 20.25 14.37
CA ALA A 501 9.44 19.17 13.56
C ALA A 501 9.39 19.54 12.07
N ILE A 502 9.05 20.79 11.74
CA ILE A 502 9.10 21.29 10.36
C ILE A 502 10.53 21.23 9.81
N LYS A 503 11.54 21.64 10.58
CA LYS A 503 12.96 21.53 10.19
C LYS A 503 13.38 20.07 9.96
N LEU A 504 12.89 19.14 10.80
CA LEU A 504 13.18 17.73 10.59
C LEU A 504 12.49 17.18 9.32
N ALA A 505 11.26 17.60 9.03
CA ALA A 505 10.58 17.26 7.79
C ALA A 505 11.38 17.72 6.55
N GLU A 506 11.88 18.96 6.58
CA GLU A 506 12.75 19.52 5.53
C GLU A 506 14.05 18.73 5.37
N ASP A 507 14.67 18.30 6.47
CA ASP A 507 15.88 17.47 6.45
C ASP A 507 15.61 16.09 5.83
N ILE A 508 14.53 15.40 6.25
CA ILE A 508 14.11 14.11 5.67
C ILE A 508 13.89 14.26 4.15
N ALA A 509 13.12 15.27 3.73
CA ALA A 509 12.86 15.53 2.32
C ALA A 509 14.15 15.83 1.55
N THR A 510 15.08 16.59 2.14
CA THR A 510 16.38 16.92 1.55
C THR A 510 17.24 15.68 1.34
N ARG A 511 17.34 14.80 2.35
CA ARG A 511 18.08 13.53 2.24
C ARG A 511 17.50 12.64 1.14
N TRP A 512 16.17 12.53 1.11
CA TRP A 512 15.48 11.70 0.13
C TRP A 512 15.64 12.23 -1.31
N LEU A 513 15.48 13.54 -1.53
CA LEU A 513 15.64 14.16 -2.85
C LEU A 513 17.07 13.98 -3.38
N ARG A 514 18.09 14.16 -2.52
CA ARG A 514 19.49 13.96 -2.90
C ARG A 514 19.79 12.51 -3.27
N THR A 515 19.33 11.54 -2.48
CA THR A 515 19.59 10.12 -2.80
C THR A 515 18.93 9.69 -4.10
N ASN A 516 17.69 10.15 -4.34
CA ASN A 516 16.97 9.87 -5.58
C ASN A 516 17.67 10.53 -6.78
N TYR A 517 18.07 11.79 -6.67
CA TYR A 517 18.80 12.49 -7.72
C TYR A 517 20.11 11.79 -8.06
N ALA A 518 20.94 11.46 -7.05
CA ALA A 518 22.22 10.82 -7.28
C ALA A 518 22.10 9.43 -7.92
N ALA A 519 21.13 8.63 -7.47
CA ALA A 519 20.85 7.33 -8.08
C ALA A 519 20.37 7.49 -9.52
N TYR A 520 19.46 8.44 -9.77
CA TYR A 520 18.95 8.74 -11.10
C TYR A 520 20.08 9.16 -12.05
N LYS A 521 20.98 10.05 -11.62
CA LYS A 521 22.16 10.46 -12.40
C LYS A 521 23.11 9.30 -12.68
N ALA A 522 23.26 8.35 -11.76
CA ALA A 522 24.16 7.21 -11.91
C ALA A 522 23.56 6.12 -12.82
N THR A 523 22.26 5.85 -12.74
CA THR A 523 21.64 4.70 -13.40
C THR A 523 20.71 5.06 -14.55
N GLY A 524 20.33 6.34 -14.70
CA GLY A 524 19.33 6.79 -15.67
C GLY A 524 17.90 6.37 -15.34
N ALA A 525 17.62 5.97 -14.10
CA ALA A 525 16.33 5.41 -13.71
C ALA A 525 15.96 5.78 -12.26
N MET A 526 14.66 5.96 -12.03
CA MET A 526 14.09 6.05 -10.69
C MET A 526 13.84 4.64 -10.15
N HIS A 527 14.18 4.39 -8.88
CA HIS A 527 14.13 3.06 -8.27
C HIS A 527 12.91 2.89 -7.37
N GLU A 528 12.47 1.65 -7.22
CA GLU A 528 11.42 1.25 -6.27
C GLU A 528 11.75 1.63 -4.82
N LYS A 529 12.99 1.36 -4.40
CA LYS A 529 13.48 1.52 -3.02
C LYS A 529 14.96 1.86 -3.02
N TYR A 530 15.43 2.44 -1.92
CA TYR A 530 16.79 2.97 -1.78
C TYR A 530 17.46 2.42 -0.53
N ASP A 531 18.77 2.19 -0.59
CA ASP A 531 19.58 1.88 0.59
C ASP A 531 19.83 3.20 1.33
N VAL A 532 19.30 3.31 2.56
CA VAL A 532 19.36 4.56 3.31
C VAL A 532 20.69 4.79 4.02
N GLU A 533 21.60 3.81 4.03
CA GLU A 533 22.94 3.95 4.63
C GLU A 533 23.81 4.92 3.83
N ALA A 534 23.61 5.01 2.52
CA ALA A 534 24.43 5.87 1.66
C ALA A 534 23.62 6.50 0.52
N CYS A 535 23.87 7.79 0.31
CA CYS A 535 23.26 8.59 -0.75
C CYS A 535 23.55 8.02 -2.15
N GLY A 536 22.51 7.88 -2.97
CA GLY A 536 22.60 7.42 -4.36
C GLY A 536 22.55 5.91 -4.58
N LYS A 537 22.42 5.10 -3.51
CA LYS A 537 22.33 3.64 -3.64
C LYS A 537 20.89 3.16 -3.78
N SER A 538 20.65 2.31 -4.79
CA SER A 538 19.40 1.55 -4.91
C SER A 538 19.31 0.48 -3.82
N GLY A 539 18.11 0.24 -3.30
CA GLY A 539 17.87 -0.82 -2.32
C GLY A 539 17.81 -2.20 -2.95
N GLY A 540 17.75 -3.24 -2.11
CA GLY A 540 17.80 -4.65 -2.54
C GLY A 540 16.92 -5.56 -1.68
N GLY A 541 17.20 -6.86 -1.73
CA GLY A 541 16.49 -7.87 -0.91
C GLY A 541 15.08 -8.20 -1.40
N GLY A 542 14.46 -9.16 -0.74
CA GLY A 542 13.16 -9.72 -1.11
C GLY A 542 13.22 -10.77 -2.23
N GLU A 543 12.05 -11.08 -2.79
CA GLU A 543 11.85 -12.25 -3.68
C GLU A 543 12.12 -11.98 -5.16
N TYR A 544 12.39 -10.73 -5.54
CA TYR A 544 12.59 -10.33 -6.93
C TYR A 544 13.68 -9.28 -7.08
N LYS A 545 14.22 -9.16 -8.29
CA LYS A 545 15.25 -8.16 -8.63
C LYS A 545 14.70 -6.74 -8.44
N PRO A 546 15.49 -5.75 -7.97
CA PRO A 546 15.03 -4.37 -7.84
C PRO A 546 14.37 -3.83 -9.11
N GLN A 547 13.27 -3.10 -8.94
CA GLN A 547 12.46 -2.57 -10.04
C GLN A 547 12.72 -1.08 -10.28
N THR A 548 12.47 -0.64 -11.51
CA THR A 548 12.67 0.75 -11.97
C THR A 548 11.38 1.32 -12.56
N GLY A 549 11.29 2.64 -12.55
CA GLY A 549 10.12 3.40 -12.97
C GLY A 549 10.04 4.70 -12.16
N PHE A 550 9.88 4.68 -10.83
CA PHE A 550 8.90 3.85 -10.14
C PHE A 550 7.81 4.79 -9.62
N GLY A 551 6.53 4.46 -9.82
CA GLY A 551 5.38 5.36 -9.62
C GLY A 551 5.40 6.17 -8.31
N TRP A 552 5.54 5.53 -7.15
CA TRP A 552 5.57 6.27 -5.88
C TRP A 552 6.82 7.13 -5.70
N SER A 553 7.94 6.79 -6.34
CA SER A 553 9.23 7.47 -6.11
C SER A 553 9.17 8.79 -6.86
N ASN A 554 8.66 8.72 -8.09
CA ASN A 554 8.35 9.88 -8.91
C ASN A 554 7.35 10.78 -8.20
N GLY A 555 6.26 10.19 -7.67
CA GLY A 555 5.23 10.91 -6.94
C GLY A 555 5.73 11.65 -5.70
N VAL A 556 6.53 10.99 -4.86
CA VAL A 556 7.08 11.56 -3.63
C VAL A 556 8.15 12.61 -3.92
N VAL A 557 9.04 12.39 -4.90
CA VAL A 557 10.02 13.40 -5.32
C VAL A 557 9.33 14.68 -5.78
N LEU A 558 8.34 14.58 -6.66
CA LEU A 558 7.58 15.74 -7.13
C LEU A 558 6.81 16.41 -5.98
N SER A 559 6.20 15.63 -5.08
CA SER A 559 5.49 16.18 -3.92
C SER A 559 6.43 16.93 -2.97
N PHE A 560 7.62 16.38 -2.68
CA PHE A 560 8.60 17.05 -1.83
C PHE A 560 9.16 18.33 -2.46
N LEU A 561 9.41 18.32 -3.77
CA LEU A 561 9.84 19.52 -4.49
C LEU A 561 8.76 20.60 -4.49
N GLU A 562 7.48 20.22 -4.63
CA GLU A 562 6.37 21.16 -4.54
C GLU A 562 6.31 21.74 -3.12
N GLU A 563 6.31 20.88 -2.10
CA GLU A 563 6.08 21.26 -0.69
C GLU A 563 7.24 22.07 -0.10
N PHE A 564 8.47 21.58 -0.23
CA PHE A 564 9.65 22.17 0.41
C PHE A 564 10.45 23.11 -0.51
N GLY A 565 10.15 23.12 -1.81
CA GLY A 565 10.90 23.90 -2.78
C GLY A 565 12.36 23.46 -2.92
N TRP A 566 13.10 24.22 -3.73
CA TRP A 566 14.55 24.03 -3.85
C TRP A 566 15.24 25.35 -4.25
N PRO A 567 15.78 26.12 -3.29
CA PRO A 567 16.40 27.42 -3.56
C PRO A 567 17.61 27.34 -4.49
N LYS A 568 17.90 28.42 -5.21
CA LYS A 568 19.00 28.47 -6.21
C LYS A 568 20.38 28.08 -5.66
N HIS A 569 20.65 28.36 -4.38
CA HIS A 569 21.95 28.11 -3.75
C HIS A 569 22.08 26.70 -3.13
N LYS A 570 21.00 25.90 -3.11
CA LYS A 570 20.98 24.58 -2.50
C LYS A 570 21.43 23.53 -3.52
N GLU A 571 22.56 22.87 -3.26
CA GLU A 571 23.05 21.77 -4.11
C GLU A 571 22.23 20.49 -3.89
N ILE A 572 21.83 19.87 -5.00
CA ILE A 572 21.00 18.65 -5.05
C ILE A 572 21.81 17.35 -5.10
N ASP A 573 23.11 17.42 -5.32
CA ASP A 573 23.99 16.26 -5.22
C ASP A 573 24.30 15.86 -3.76
N CYS A 574 25.00 14.75 -3.59
CA CYS A 574 25.39 14.21 -2.28
C CYS A 574 26.73 14.76 -1.75
N SER A 575 27.36 15.74 -2.42
CA SER A 575 28.80 16.06 -2.24
C SER A 575 29.19 16.68 -0.89
N ARG A 576 28.22 17.10 -0.05
CA ARG A 576 28.49 17.80 1.22
C ARG A 576 28.08 17.06 2.52
N GLN A 577 27.94 15.74 2.51
CA GLN A 577 27.60 15.01 3.76
C GLN A 577 28.74 14.97 4.81
N GLY A 578 29.86 15.68 4.60
CA GLY A 578 31.01 15.68 5.50
C GLY A 578 31.04 16.69 6.65
N GLU A 579 30.12 17.66 6.74
CA GLU A 579 30.33 18.82 7.66
C GLU A 579 29.18 19.22 8.60
N VAL A 580 28.07 18.48 8.68
CA VAL A 580 27.06 18.76 9.72
C VAL A 580 26.96 17.59 10.67
N GLY A 581 27.89 17.57 11.64
CA GLY A 581 27.78 16.73 12.82
C GLY A 581 26.51 17.05 13.59
N LEU A 582 25.82 16.00 14.02
CA LEU A 582 24.81 16.05 15.07
C LEU A 582 25.46 16.65 16.32
N ALA A 583 25.08 17.89 16.66
CA ALA A 583 25.26 18.48 17.98
C ALA A 583 23.97 18.28 18.78
#